data_AF-A0A010QJI7-F1
#
_entry.id   AF-A0A010QJI7-F1
#
_cell.length_a   1.000
_cell.length_b   1.000
_cell.length_c   1.000
_cell.angle_alpha   90.00
_cell.angle_beta   90.00
_cell.angle_gamma   90.00
#
_symmetry.space_group_name_H-M   'P 1'
#
loop_
_entity.id
_entity.type
_entity.pdbx_description
1 polymer ?
#
loop_
_entity_poly.entity_id
_entity_poly.type
_entity_poly.pdbx_seq_one_letter_code
_entity_poly.pdbx_strand_id
1 'polypeptide(L)'
;MRLLTTLALAATSASAASLTLSIPSSQALPNPYTLPPSTHATLSSLGATFSAPLSVKNTFVFHNLTDGGSSGSYLVDIHCATHAFAPLRLDVDAEGGLAAWETYRGNDWDNKGEAYAAKDFEGGGKGFEVRVLGQKNYFVERSKFSILTILKNPMILLGLISMGIFLGMPYLMDN
;
A
#
# COMPACT_ATOMS: atom_id res chain seq x y z
N MET A 1 49.26 -9.20 49.60
CA MET A 1 48.88 -7.82 49.22
C MET A 1 48.02 -7.91 47.97
N ARG A 2 46.95 -7.11 47.89
CA ARG A 2 45.69 -7.40 47.20
C ARG A 2 45.79 -7.45 45.67
N LEU A 3 45.24 -8.51 45.06
CA LEU A 3 44.85 -8.56 43.64
C LEU A 3 43.40 -8.03 43.55
N LEU A 4 43.19 -6.91 42.85
CA LEU A 4 41.87 -6.52 42.35
C LEU A 4 42.02 -6.04 40.91
N THR A 5 41.80 -6.94 39.97
CA THR A 5 41.55 -6.62 38.56
C THR A 5 40.09 -6.18 38.41
N THR A 6 39.88 -4.89 38.22
CA THR A 6 38.58 -4.27 37.90
C THR A 6 38.17 -4.58 36.46
N LEU A 7 37.09 -5.34 36.27
CA LEU A 7 36.46 -5.59 34.98
C LEU A 7 35.56 -4.39 34.63
N ALA A 8 36.02 -3.52 33.73
CA ALA A 8 35.21 -2.44 33.18
C ALA A 8 34.24 -3.01 32.15
N LEU A 9 32.97 -3.18 32.52
CA LEU A 9 31.87 -3.44 31.58
C LEU A 9 31.64 -2.15 30.78
N ALA A 10 32.11 -2.11 29.54
CA ALA A 10 31.67 -1.09 28.60
C ALA A 10 30.19 -1.34 28.28
N ALA A 11 29.30 -0.51 28.83
CA ALA A 11 27.89 -0.50 28.46
C ALA A 11 27.78 0.13 27.07
N THR A 12 27.85 -0.68 26.02
CA THR A 12 27.49 -0.25 24.66
C THR A 12 26.01 0.11 24.68
N SER A 13 25.69 1.41 24.60
CA SER A 13 24.31 1.88 24.45
C SER A 13 23.81 1.43 23.08
N ALA A 14 23.07 0.32 23.03
CA ALA A 14 22.40 -0.12 21.83
C ALA A 14 21.27 0.89 21.52
N SER A 15 21.48 1.74 20.51
CA SER A 15 20.42 2.57 19.95
C SER A 15 19.49 1.67 19.16
N ALA A 16 18.28 1.45 19.69
CA ALA A 16 17.24 0.69 19.02
C ALA A 16 16.38 1.64 18.18
N ALA A 17 16.43 1.52 16.86
CA ALA A 17 15.62 2.32 15.97
C ALA A 17 14.14 1.90 16.05
N SER A 18 13.25 2.89 16.15
CA SER A 18 11.80 2.73 16.08
C SER A 18 11.26 3.36 14.80
N LEU A 19 10.42 2.64 14.07
CA LEU A 19 9.79 3.10 12.83
C LEU A 19 8.28 3.22 13.04
N THR A 20 7.73 4.35 12.61
CA THR A 20 6.28 4.55 12.51
C THR A 20 5.87 4.70 11.05
N LEU A 21 4.97 3.85 10.58
CA LEU A 21 4.31 3.99 9.28
C LEU A 21 2.90 4.51 9.49
N SER A 22 2.50 5.57 8.80
CA SER A 22 1.16 6.18 8.94
C SER A 22 0.37 6.10 7.66
N ILE A 23 -0.93 5.78 7.75
CA ILE A 23 -1.85 5.79 6.61
C ILE A 23 -2.58 7.14 6.57
N PRO A 24 -2.23 8.04 5.64
CA PRO A 24 -2.95 9.30 5.47
C PRO A 24 -4.29 9.11 4.77
N SER A 25 -5.20 10.05 5.00
CA SER A 25 -6.38 10.22 4.15
C SER A 25 -5.95 10.60 2.73
N SER A 26 -6.49 9.92 1.73
CA SER A 26 -6.19 10.14 0.31
C SER A 26 -7.45 10.01 -0.55
N GLN A 27 -7.39 10.33 -1.84
CA GLN A 27 -8.54 10.14 -2.74
C GLN A 27 -8.98 8.67 -2.81
N ALA A 28 -8.02 7.74 -2.78
CA ALA A 28 -8.27 6.30 -2.80
C ALA A 28 -8.82 5.77 -1.46
N LEU A 29 -8.51 6.45 -0.35
CA LEU A 29 -8.97 6.11 0.99
C LEU A 29 -9.28 7.40 1.77
N PRO A 30 -10.49 7.98 1.60
CA PRO A 30 -10.85 9.23 2.25
C PRO A 30 -10.84 9.13 3.78
N ASN A 31 -11.28 7.98 4.32
CA ASN A 31 -11.35 7.71 5.75
C ASN A 31 -10.56 6.42 6.10
N PRO A 32 -9.35 6.55 6.68
CA PRO A 32 -8.53 5.40 7.11
C PRO A 32 -9.20 4.49 8.15
N TYR A 33 -10.16 4.99 8.94
CA TYR A 33 -10.91 4.16 9.91
C TYR A 33 -11.83 3.12 9.26
N THR A 34 -12.00 3.16 7.94
CA THR A 34 -12.75 2.14 7.19
C THR A 34 -11.92 0.87 6.92
N LEU A 35 -10.62 0.90 7.23
CA LEU A 35 -9.76 -0.25 7.05
C LEU A 35 -10.14 -1.38 8.02
N PRO A 36 -10.13 -2.65 7.56
CA PRO A 36 -10.38 -3.78 8.44
C PRO A 36 -9.36 -3.85 9.59
N PRO A 37 -9.75 -4.31 10.78
CA PRO A 37 -8.83 -4.50 11.91
C PRO A 37 -7.79 -5.61 11.66
N SER A 38 -7.99 -6.47 10.66
CA SER A 38 -7.00 -7.46 10.21
C SER A 38 -5.84 -6.86 9.41
N THR A 39 -5.87 -5.55 9.17
CA THR A 39 -4.80 -4.84 8.46
C THR A 39 -3.53 -4.82 9.30
N HIS A 40 -2.41 -5.26 8.74
CA HIS A 40 -1.11 -5.25 9.40
C HIS A 40 0.01 -5.00 8.40
N ALA A 41 1.12 -4.46 8.87
CA ALA A 41 2.32 -4.25 8.08
C ALA A 41 3.37 -5.30 8.46
N THR A 42 4.16 -5.73 7.50
CA THR A 42 5.29 -6.64 7.69
C THR A 42 6.57 -6.04 7.16
N LEU A 43 7.66 -6.17 7.91
CA LEU A 43 9.02 -5.91 7.45
C LEU A 43 9.69 -7.26 7.22
N SER A 44 10.25 -7.47 6.04
CA SER A 44 10.94 -8.71 5.69
C SER A 44 12.36 -8.43 5.21
N SER A 45 13.32 -9.19 5.73
CA SER A 45 14.71 -9.20 5.29
C SER A 45 15.21 -10.64 5.28
N LEU A 46 16.46 -10.86 4.87
CA LEU A 46 17.06 -12.19 4.84
C LEU A 46 17.18 -12.74 6.28
N GLY A 47 16.27 -13.64 6.65
CA GLY A 47 16.27 -14.32 7.96
C GLY A 47 15.59 -13.54 9.10
N ALA A 48 14.99 -12.38 8.83
CA ALA A 48 14.27 -11.59 9.83
C ALA A 48 12.92 -11.10 9.29
N THR A 49 11.87 -11.29 10.08
CA THR A 49 10.52 -10.81 9.76
C THR A 49 9.89 -10.17 10.99
N PHE A 50 9.39 -8.95 10.83
CA PHE A 50 8.65 -8.23 11.86
C PHE A 50 7.24 -7.96 11.38
N SER A 51 6.28 -7.90 12.29
CA SER A 51 4.88 -7.62 11.98
C SER A 51 4.31 -6.63 13.00
N ALA A 52 3.55 -5.66 12.53
CA ALA A 52 2.88 -4.66 13.35
C ALA A 52 1.40 -4.52 12.93
N PRO A 53 0.44 -4.67 13.86
CA PRO A 53 -0.98 -4.45 13.57
C PRO A 53 -1.30 -2.96 13.40
N LEU A 54 -2.40 -2.66 12.72
CA LEU A 54 -2.91 -1.30 12.60
C LEU A 54 -3.36 -0.76 13.96
N SER A 55 -2.81 0.39 14.37
CA SER A 55 -3.20 1.09 15.59
C SER A 55 -4.46 1.95 15.37
N VAL A 56 -5.09 2.37 16.47
CA VAL A 56 -6.22 3.33 16.46
C VAL A 56 -5.83 4.68 15.86
N LYS A 57 -4.54 5.03 15.83
CA LYS A 57 -4.05 6.26 15.19
C LYS A 57 -3.80 6.09 13.68
N ASN A 58 -4.22 4.98 13.09
CA ASN A 58 -3.93 4.60 11.69
C ASN A 58 -2.43 4.46 11.41
N THR A 59 -1.68 3.98 12.40
CA THR A 59 -0.22 3.77 12.28
C THR A 59 0.18 2.33 12.56
N PHE A 60 1.32 1.93 12.00
CA PHE A 60 2.04 0.72 12.34
C PHE A 60 3.34 1.12 13.02
N VAL A 61 3.63 0.54 14.18
CA VAL A 61 4.82 0.88 14.97
C VAL A 61 5.68 -0.36 15.09
N PHE A 62 6.92 -0.24 14.63
CA PHE A 62 7.96 -1.25 14.79
C PHE A 62 9.02 -0.74 15.76
N HIS A 63 9.46 -1.63 16.64
CA HIS A 63 10.47 -1.35 17.65
C HIS A 63 11.66 -2.28 17.44
N ASN A 64 12.85 -1.85 17.90
CA ASN A 64 14.07 -2.67 17.91
C ASN A 64 14.49 -3.16 16.51
N LEU A 65 14.52 -2.26 15.53
CA LEU A 65 14.95 -2.62 14.17
C LEU A 65 16.47 -2.80 14.03
N THR A 66 17.23 -2.30 15.01
CA THR A 66 18.70 -2.31 15.04
C THR A 66 19.18 -3.00 16.31
N ASP A 67 19.07 -4.32 16.36
CA ASP A 67 19.69 -5.08 17.45
C ASP A 67 21.22 -5.08 17.25
N GLY A 68 21.93 -4.44 18.17
CA GLY A 68 23.40 -4.42 18.20
C GLY A 68 24.10 -3.45 17.24
N GLY A 69 23.40 -2.41 16.75
CA GLY A 69 24.00 -1.39 15.87
C GLY A 69 24.26 -1.87 14.43
N SER A 70 23.53 -2.89 13.99
CA SER A 70 23.60 -3.37 12.60
C SER A 70 22.67 -2.55 11.71
N SER A 71 23.19 -2.11 10.55
CA SER A 71 22.35 -1.54 9.49
C SER A 71 21.59 -2.65 8.78
N GLY A 72 20.30 -2.42 8.49
CA GLY A 72 19.43 -3.42 7.87
C GLY A 72 18.65 -2.84 6.70
N SER A 73 18.37 -3.67 5.70
CA SER A 73 17.49 -3.35 4.58
C SER A 73 16.28 -4.28 4.62
N TYR A 74 15.09 -3.71 4.56
CA TYR A 74 13.82 -4.39 4.77
C TYR A 74 12.84 -4.06 3.65
N LEU A 75 12.07 -5.05 3.22
CA LEU A 75 10.88 -4.87 2.39
C LEU A 75 9.68 -4.68 3.29
N VAL A 76 9.00 -3.54 3.14
CA VAL A 76 7.75 -3.19 3.80
C VAL A 76 6.58 -3.58 2.90
N ASP A 77 5.72 -4.44 3.41
CA ASP A 77 4.45 -4.83 2.78
C ASP A 77 3.30 -4.57 3.75
N ILE A 78 2.17 -4.05 3.26
CA ILE A 78 0.94 -3.87 4.04
C ILE A 78 -0.13 -4.83 3.55
N HIS A 79 -0.60 -5.67 4.45
CA HIS A 79 -1.60 -6.68 4.19
C HIS A 79 -2.95 -6.15 4.63
N CYS A 80 -3.82 -5.90 3.65
CA CYS A 80 -5.19 -5.47 3.86
C CYS A 80 -6.12 -6.21 2.91
N ALA A 81 -7.30 -6.59 3.39
CA ALA A 81 -8.29 -7.26 2.56
C ALA A 81 -8.93 -6.31 1.54
N THR A 82 -9.16 -5.04 1.89
CA THR A 82 -9.99 -4.12 1.08
C THR A 82 -9.18 -3.19 0.18
N HIS A 83 -7.96 -2.79 0.57
CA HIS A 83 -7.15 -1.84 -0.16
C HIS A 83 -5.76 -2.40 -0.46
N ALA A 84 -5.17 -1.94 -1.57
CA ALA A 84 -3.79 -2.19 -1.93
C ALA A 84 -2.91 -1.00 -1.55
N PHE A 85 -1.67 -1.29 -1.16
CA PHE A 85 -0.67 -0.32 -0.75
C PHE A 85 0.59 -0.52 -1.58
N ALA A 86 1.34 0.56 -1.79
CA ALA A 86 2.64 0.50 -2.45
C ALA A 86 3.66 -0.18 -1.51
N PRO A 87 4.43 -1.18 -2.00
CA PRO A 87 5.51 -1.74 -1.20
C PRO A 87 6.67 -0.76 -1.12
N LEU A 88 7.36 -0.74 0.02
CA LEU A 88 8.48 0.17 0.26
C LEU A 88 9.74 -0.62 0.56
N ARG A 89 10.89 -0.13 0.08
CA ARG A 89 12.20 -0.52 0.61
C ARG A 89 12.53 0.43 1.75
N LEU A 90 12.85 -0.12 2.90
CA LEU A 90 13.31 0.61 4.08
C LEU A 90 14.76 0.23 4.36
N ASP A 91 15.65 1.22 4.36
CA ASP A 91 17.00 1.06 4.89
C ASP A 91 17.08 1.75 6.26
N VAL A 92 17.63 1.02 7.23
CA VAL A 92 17.89 1.49 8.61
C VAL A 92 19.39 1.49 8.81
N ASP A 93 19.96 2.63 9.21
CA ASP A 93 21.38 2.72 9.51
C ASP A 93 21.71 2.22 10.93
N ALA A 94 23.01 2.13 11.24
CA ALA A 94 23.50 1.68 12.55
C ALA A 94 23.20 2.66 13.70
N GLU A 95 22.95 3.93 13.39
CA GLU A 95 22.68 5.02 14.34
C GLU A 95 21.17 5.22 14.58
N GLY A 96 20.32 4.58 13.77
CA GLY A 96 18.87 4.63 13.79
C GLY A 96 18.24 5.63 12.80
N GLY A 97 18.99 6.15 11.84
CA GLY A 97 18.44 6.87 10.70
C GLY A 97 17.68 5.95 9.75
N LEU A 98 16.62 6.51 9.17
CA LEU A 98 15.65 5.79 8.36
C LEU A 98 15.57 6.43 6.98
N ALA A 99 15.64 5.60 5.95
CA ALA A 99 15.40 6.02 4.58
C ALA A 99 14.46 5.03 3.89
N ALA A 100 13.47 5.55 3.17
CA ALA A 100 12.50 4.71 2.47
C ALA A 100 12.35 5.14 1.01
N TRP A 101 12.14 4.14 0.15
CA TRP A 101 11.88 4.31 -1.27
C TRP A 101 10.70 3.44 -1.68
N GLU A 102 9.94 3.90 -2.67
CA GLU A 102 9.00 2.99 -3.33
C GLU A 102 9.75 1.89 -4.06
N THR A 103 9.22 0.68 -3.98
CA THR A 103 9.73 -0.45 -4.76
C THR A 103 8.60 -1.14 -5.51
N TYR A 104 8.98 -1.99 -6.46
CA TYR A 104 8.05 -2.76 -7.29
C TYR A 104 8.54 -4.20 -7.36
N ARG A 105 7.60 -5.15 -7.30
CA ARG A 105 7.94 -6.56 -7.42
C ARG A 105 8.56 -6.82 -8.80
N GLY A 106 9.71 -7.50 -8.80
CA GLY A 106 10.46 -7.83 -10.02
C GLY A 106 11.51 -6.79 -10.41
N ASN A 107 11.67 -5.71 -9.67
CA ASN A 107 12.79 -4.78 -9.83
C ASN A 107 14.00 -5.24 -9.02
N ASP A 108 15.21 -4.93 -9.49
CA ASP A 108 16.44 -5.19 -8.73
C ASP A 108 16.43 -4.39 -7.42
N TRP A 109 16.95 -4.99 -6.34
CA TRP A 109 16.91 -4.37 -5.01
C TRP A 109 17.57 -3.00 -5.00
N ASP A 110 18.71 -2.85 -5.69
CA ASP A 110 19.49 -1.61 -5.77
C ASP A 110 18.85 -0.52 -6.64
N ASN A 111 17.83 -0.86 -7.44
CA ASN A 111 17.09 0.12 -8.21
C ASN A 111 16.04 0.81 -7.31
N LYS A 112 16.50 1.86 -6.63
CA LYS A 112 15.68 2.68 -5.72
C LYS A 112 14.74 3.59 -6.52
N GLY A 113 13.44 3.47 -6.26
CA GLY A 113 12.42 4.32 -6.85
C GLY A 113 12.32 5.70 -6.19
N GLU A 114 11.12 6.26 -6.17
CA GLU A 114 10.83 7.54 -5.52
C GLU A 114 11.13 7.49 -4.02
N ALA A 115 11.93 8.43 -3.52
CA ALA A 115 12.26 8.52 -2.10
C ALA A 115 11.10 9.12 -1.30
N TYR A 116 10.77 8.51 -0.17
CA TYR A 116 9.73 8.99 0.73
C TYR A 116 10.30 10.03 1.67
N ALA A 117 9.54 11.12 1.87
CA ALA A 117 9.90 12.13 2.86
C ALA A 117 9.70 11.57 4.27
N ALA A 118 10.76 11.58 5.07
CA ALA A 118 10.68 11.26 6.48
C ALA A 118 9.79 12.29 7.21
N LYS A 119 8.94 11.80 8.09
CA LYS A 119 8.04 12.59 8.92
C LYS A 119 8.21 12.22 10.38
N ASP A 120 8.16 13.23 11.25
CA ASP A 120 8.07 13.05 12.69
C ASP A 120 6.58 12.92 13.07
N PHE A 121 6.23 11.83 13.73
CA PHE A 121 4.87 11.56 14.18
C PHE A 121 4.70 11.92 15.65
N GLU A 122 3.44 12.17 16.02
CA GLU A 122 3.04 12.49 17.39
C GLU A 122 3.47 11.37 18.36
N GLY A 123 4.31 11.72 19.35
CA GLY A 123 4.99 10.76 20.24
C GLY A 123 6.48 10.60 19.98
N GLY A 124 7.07 11.40 19.08
CA GLY A 124 8.52 11.42 18.82
C GLY A 124 9.02 10.28 17.93
N GLY A 125 8.11 9.52 17.32
CA GLY A 125 8.45 8.44 16.40
C GLY A 125 8.75 8.96 14.99
N LYS A 126 9.87 8.56 14.41
CA LYS A 126 10.23 8.86 13.02
C LYS A 126 9.64 7.81 12.07
N GLY A 127 9.26 8.23 10.87
CA GLY A 127 9.02 7.26 9.80
C GLY A 127 8.35 7.88 8.58
N PHE A 128 7.41 7.16 7.97
CA PHE A 128 6.92 7.48 6.63
C PHE A 128 5.40 7.34 6.50
N GLU A 129 4.82 8.14 5.62
CA GLU A 129 3.43 7.94 5.20
C GLU A 129 3.37 6.91 4.08
N VAL A 130 2.44 5.97 4.18
CA VAL A 130 2.30 4.89 3.20
C VAL A 130 1.28 5.25 2.14
N ARG A 131 1.56 4.91 0.88
CA ARG A 131 0.70 5.27 -0.25
C ARG A 131 -0.35 4.18 -0.50
N VAL A 132 -1.62 4.58 -0.53
CA VAL A 132 -2.73 3.72 -0.90
C VAL A 132 -2.90 3.74 -2.41
N LEU A 133 -2.89 2.57 -3.05
CA LEU A 133 -3.05 2.43 -4.50
C LEU A 133 -4.52 2.41 -4.93
N GLY A 134 -5.41 1.86 -4.11
CA GLY A 134 -6.83 1.73 -4.43
C GLY A 134 -7.52 0.57 -3.74
N GLN A 135 -8.81 0.40 -4.01
CA GLN A 135 -9.60 -0.74 -3.55
C GLN A 135 -9.31 -2.00 -4.34
N LYS A 136 -9.26 -3.14 -3.65
CA LYS A 136 -9.08 -4.46 -4.24
C LYS A 136 -10.43 -4.99 -4.69
N ASN A 137 -10.57 -5.22 -5.99
CA ASN A 137 -11.73 -5.88 -6.58
C ASN A 137 -11.39 -7.36 -6.85
N TYR A 138 -11.93 -8.26 -6.04
CA TYR A 138 -11.74 -9.71 -6.22
C TYR A 138 -12.77 -10.35 -7.14
N PHE A 139 -13.85 -9.63 -7.40
CA PHE A 139 -14.98 -10.13 -8.18
C PHE A 139 -14.99 -9.46 -9.54
N VAL A 140 -15.27 -10.27 -10.56
CA VAL A 140 -15.59 -9.79 -11.89
C VAL A 140 -17.08 -9.97 -12.09
N GLU A 141 -17.77 -8.89 -12.45
CA GLU A 141 -19.18 -8.98 -12.78
C GLU A 141 -19.35 -9.71 -14.12
N ARG A 142 -20.24 -10.71 -14.14
CA ARG A 142 -20.61 -11.38 -15.39
C ARG A 142 -21.38 -10.40 -16.26
N SER A 143 -20.98 -10.29 -17.52
CA SER A 143 -21.75 -9.55 -18.53
C SER A 143 -23.16 -10.14 -18.61
N LYS A 144 -24.16 -9.32 -18.29
CA LYS A 144 -25.58 -9.70 -18.43
C LYS A 144 -26.06 -9.31 -19.81
N PHE A 145 -26.87 -10.18 -20.42
CA PHE A 145 -27.60 -9.82 -21.63
C PHE A 145 -28.62 -8.73 -21.28
N SER A 146 -28.48 -7.53 -21.85
CA SER A 146 -29.41 -6.43 -21.64
C SER A 146 -29.99 -5.99 -22.98
N ILE A 147 -31.29 -6.21 -23.16
CA ILE A 147 -32.00 -5.87 -24.40
C ILE A 147 -31.91 -4.35 -24.67
N LEU A 148 -31.90 -3.53 -23.63
CA LEU A 148 -31.74 -2.08 -23.76
C LEU A 148 -30.34 -1.69 -24.27
N THR A 149 -29.27 -2.40 -23.89
CA THR A 149 -27.94 -2.13 -24.45
C THR A 149 -27.82 -2.61 -25.89
N ILE A 150 -28.54 -3.67 -26.26
CA ILE A 150 -28.65 -4.14 -27.65
C ILE A 150 -29.38 -3.12 -28.52
N LEU A 151 -30.50 -2.56 -28.05
CA LEU A 151 -31.22 -1.50 -28.76
C LEU A 151 -30.42 -0.19 -28.85
N LYS A 152 -29.53 0.08 -27.90
CA LYS A 152 -28.58 1.20 -27.95
C LYS A 152 -27.41 0.99 -28.91
N ASN A 153 -27.27 -0.20 -29.51
CA ASN A 153 -26.24 -0.44 -30.50
C ASN A 153 -26.59 0.34 -31.78
N PRO A 154 -25.72 1.24 -32.28
CA PRO A 154 -26.01 2.09 -33.43
C PRO A 154 -26.33 1.28 -34.69
N MET A 155 -25.75 0.09 -34.86
CA MET A 155 -26.05 -0.77 -36.01
C MET A 155 -27.46 -1.36 -35.95
N ILE A 156 -27.90 -1.77 -34.76
CA ILE A 156 -29.24 -2.35 -34.56
C ILE A 156 -30.30 -1.25 -34.66
N LEU A 157 -30.02 -0.07 -34.11
CA LEU A 157 -30.91 1.08 -34.19
C LEU A 157 -31.10 1.54 -35.64
N LEU A 158 -30.02 1.66 -36.41
CA LEU A 158 -30.09 1.95 -37.85
C LEU A 158 -30.86 0.87 -38.60
N GLY A 159 -30.65 -0.40 -38.25
CA GLY A 159 -31.43 -1.52 -38.78
C GLY A 159 -32.93 -1.35 -38.54
N LEU A 160 -33.35 -1.08 -37.30
CA LEU A 160 -34.77 -0.89 -36.94
C LEU A 160 -35.39 0.33 -37.61
N ILE A 161 -34.68 1.47 -37.66
CA ILE A 161 -35.15 2.68 -38.34
C ILE A 161 -35.33 2.43 -39.83
N SER A 162 -34.34 1.79 -40.48
CA SER A 162 -34.41 1.46 -41.91
C SER A 162 -35.58 0.53 -42.23
N MET A 163 -35.84 -0.47 -41.37
CA MET A 163 -36.98 -1.37 -41.49
C MET A 163 -38.31 -0.62 -41.33
N GLY A 164 -38.39 0.31 -40.38
CA GLY A 164 -39.57 1.15 -40.19
C GLY A 164 -39.87 2.03 -41.40
N ILE A 165 -38.84 2.63 -42.00
CA ILE A 165 -38.98 3.43 -43.23
C ILE A 165 -39.43 2.54 -44.39
N PHE A 166 -38.79 1.39 -44.61
CA PHE A 166 -39.12 0.50 -45.72
C PHE A 166 -40.56 -0.01 -45.67
N LEU A 167 -41.06 -0.36 -44.48
CA LEU A 167 -42.44 -0.81 -44.28
C LEU A 167 -43.46 0.34 -44.25
N GLY A 168 -43.05 1.54 -43.81
CA GLY A 168 -43.93 2.70 -43.69
C GLY A 168 -44.10 3.50 -44.99
N MET A 169 -43.09 3.52 -45.87
CA MET A 169 -43.11 4.27 -47.13
C MET A 169 -44.34 3.99 -48.03
N PRO A 170 -44.80 2.75 -48.22
CA PRO A 170 -45.97 2.47 -49.06
C PRO A 170 -47.23 3.21 -48.57
N TYR A 171 -47.47 3.16 -47.25
CA TYR A 171 -48.64 3.80 -46.64
C TYR A 171 -48.56 5.32 -46.60
N LEU A 172 -47.36 5.91 -46.64
CA LEU A 172 -47.16 7.36 -46.73
C LEU A 172 -47.31 7.89 -48.15
N MET A 173 -47.22 7.02 -49.16
CA MET A 173 -47.38 7.36 -50.58
C MET A 173 -48.83 7.22 -51.08
N ASP A 174 -49.67 6.47 -50.36
CA ASP A 174 -51.06 6.20 -50.73
C ASP A 174 -52.06 7.28 -50.25
N ASN A 175 -51.59 8.46 -49.81
CA ASN A 175 -52.40 9.59 -49.36
C ASN A 175 -51.96 10.92 -49.99
#